data_AF-A0A378WCD3-F1
#
_entry.id   AF-A0A378WCD3-F1
#
_cell.length_a   1.000
_cell.length_b   1.000
_cell.length_c   1.000
_cell.angle_alpha   90.00
_cell.angle_beta   90.00
_cell.angle_gamma   90.00
#
_symmetry.space_group_name_H-M   'P 1'
#
loop_
_entity.id
_entity.type
_entity.pdbx_description
1 polymer ?
#
loop_
_entity_poly.entity_id
_entity_poly.type
_entity_poly.pdbx_seq_one_letter_code
_entity_poly.pdbx_strand_id
1 'polypeptide(L)'
;MSQTDTQRDGRFLRTVEWLGNMLPHPVTLFIIFIVLLLIASAAGAYFGLSVPDPRPVGAKGRADDGLIHVVSLLDADGLIKILTHTVKNFTGFAPLGTVLVSLLGVGIAEKSGLISALMRLLLTKSPRKLTTFMVVFTGILSNTASELGYVVLGRVPNLNKPKRALF
;
A
#
# COMPACT_ATOMS: atom_id res chain seq x y z
N MET A 1 -0.12 -45.89 -2.87
CA MET A 1 -1.26 -44.96 -2.80
C MET A 1 -0.72 -43.53 -2.56
N SER A 2 -0.01 -42.95 -3.54
CA SER A 2 0.73 -41.68 -3.35
C SER A 2 0.94 -40.92 -4.68
N GLN A 3 -0.09 -40.81 -5.53
CA GLN A 3 -0.01 -40.05 -6.79
C GLN A 3 -1.11 -38.98 -6.94
N THR A 4 -2.03 -38.88 -5.98
CA THR A 4 -3.20 -37.97 -6.05
C THR A 4 -2.96 -36.58 -5.46
N ASP A 5 -1.98 -36.39 -4.57
CA ASP A 5 -1.76 -35.09 -3.90
C ASP A 5 -0.95 -34.11 -4.75
N THR A 6 0.08 -34.58 -5.48
CA THR A 6 0.94 -33.72 -6.33
C THR A 6 0.18 -33.06 -7.50
N GLN A 7 -0.92 -33.68 -7.97
CA GLN A 7 -1.74 -33.10 -9.05
C GLN A 7 -2.66 -31.96 -8.58
N ARG A 8 -3.07 -31.94 -7.29
CA ARG A 8 -3.92 -30.87 -6.74
C ARG A 8 -3.13 -29.60 -6.45
N ASP A 9 -1.95 -29.73 -5.87
CA ASP A 9 -1.08 -28.60 -5.53
C ASP A 9 -0.58 -27.87 -6.78
N GLY A 10 -0.24 -28.60 -7.84
CA GLY A 10 0.18 -28.00 -9.11
C GLY A 10 -0.93 -27.23 -9.84
N ARG A 11 -2.20 -27.60 -9.65
CA ARG A 11 -3.35 -26.86 -10.21
C ARG A 11 -3.62 -25.58 -9.44
N PHE A 12 -3.61 -25.66 -8.11
CA PHE A 12 -3.78 -24.49 -7.24
C PHE A 12 -2.68 -23.45 -7.47
N LEU A 13 -1.41 -23.87 -7.49
CA LEU A 13 -0.27 -22.97 -7.74
C LEU A 13 -0.34 -22.34 -9.13
N ARG A 14 -0.74 -23.09 -10.18
CA ARG A 14 -0.95 -22.52 -11.52
C ARG A 14 -2.09 -21.51 -11.55
N THR A 15 -3.17 -21.72 -10.79
CA THR A 15 -4.25 -20.73 -10.68
C THR A 15 -3.78 -19.45 -9.98
N VAL A 16 -2.99 -19.57 -8.90
CA VAL A 16 -2.43 -18.41 -8.18
C VAL A 16 -1.42 -17.64 -9.03
N GLU A 17 -0.53 -18.36 -9.73
CA GLU A 17 0.43 -17.78 -10.67
C GLU A 17 -0.27 -17.02 -11.79
N TRP A 18 -1.29 -17.65 -12.38
CA TRP A 18 -2.10 -17.03 -13.43
C TRP A 18 -2.80 -15.78 -12.90
N LEU A 19 -3.47 -15.85 -11.75
CA LEU A 19 -4.18 -14.71 -11.15
C LEU A 19 -3.23 -13.56 -10.80
N GLY A 20 -2.03 -13.86 -10.32
CA GLY A 20 -0.99 -12.87 -10.03
C GLY A 20 -0.47 -12.17 -11.29
N ASN A 21 -0.31 -12.91 -12.39
CA ASN A 21 0.15 -12.35 -13.67
C ASN A 21 -0.96 -11.61 -14.44
N MET A 22 -2.23 -11.80 -14.09
CA MET A 22 -3.35 -11.10 -14.72
C MET A 22 -3.49 -9.65 -14.27
N LEU A 23 -2.97 -9.28 -13.08
CA LEU A 23 -3.15 -7.93 -12.57
C LEU A 23 -2.20 -6.97 -13.32
N PRO A 24 -2.72 -6.01 -14.11
CA PRO A 24 -1.87 -4.98 -14.70
C PRO A 24 -1.26 -4.13 -13.59
N HIS A 25 -0.13 -3.49 -13.89
CA HIS A 25 0.54 -2.57 -12.95
C HIS A 25 -0.50 -1.60 -12.33
N PRO A 26 -0.47 -1.34 -11.01
CA PRO A 26 -1.52 -0.57 -10.32
C PRO A 26 -1.86 0.77 -10.99
N VAL A 27 -0.86 1.47 -11.52
CA VAL A 27 -1.05 2.73 -12.25
C VAL A 27 -1.91 2.54 -13.50
N THR A 28 -1.67 1.48 -14.27
CA THR A 28 -2.47 1.15 -15.47
C THR A 28 -3.92 0.85 -15.10
N LEU A 29 -4.13 0.16 -13.97
CA LEU A 29 -5.47 -0.14 -13.45
C LEU A 29 -6.24 1.15 -13.14
N PHE A 30 -5.60 2.12 -12.47
CA PHE A 30 -6.21 3.44 -12.23
C PHE A 30 -6.51 4.20 -13.52
N ILE A 31 -5.61 4.16 -14.52
CA ILE A 31 -5.86 4.79 -15.83
C ILE A 31 -7.10 4.17 -16.48
N ILE A 32 -7.22 2.84 -16.49
CA ILE A 32 -8.38 2.14 -17.03
C ILE A 32 -9.66 2.57 -16.29
N PHE A 33 -9.63 2.65 -14.97
CA PHE A 33 -10.77 3.10 -14.18
C PHE A 33 -11.16 4.56 -14.46
N ILE A 34 -10.19 5.46 -14.62
CA ILE A 34 -10.47 6.86 -14.96
C ILE A 34 -11.13 6.95 -16.34
N VAL A 35 -10.58 6.26 -17.35
CA VAL A 35 -11.14 6.24 -18.70
C VAL A 35 -12.56 5.66 -18.71
N LEU A 36 -12.76 4.54 -18.01
CA LEU A 36 -14.08 3.92 -17.88
C LEU A 36 -15.06 4.86 -17.19
N LEU A 37 -14.63 5.55 -16.12
CA LEU A 37 -15.46 6.51 -15.40
C LEU A 37 -15.85 7.70 -16.29
N LEU A 38 -14.93 8.23 -17.10
CA LEU A 38 -15.25 9.30 -18.06
C LEU A 38 -16.36 8.87 -19.02
N ILE A 39 -16.23 7.68 -19.63
CA ILE A 39 -17.22 7.14 -20.57
C ILE A 39 -18.56 6.85 -19.85
N ALA A 40 -18.50 6.20 -18.68
CA ALA A 40 -19.69 5.86 -17.91
C ALA A 40 -20.44 7.11 -17.41
N SER A 41 -19.72 8.16 -17.01
CA SER A 41 -20.31 9.43 -16.59
C SER A 41 -21.04 10.13 -17.74
N ALA A 42 -20.46 10.11 -18.95
CA ALA A 42 -21.07 10.69 -20.13
C ALA A 42 -22.30 9.90 -20.58
N ALA A 43 -22.21 8.57 -20.62
CA ALA A 43 -23.34 7.71 -20.94
C ALA A 43 -24.47 7.87 -19.89
N GLY A 44 -24.13 7.89 -18.61
CA GLY A 44 -25.12 8.02 -17.54
C GLY A 44 -25.85 9.36 -17.56
N ALA A 45 -25.12 10.45 -17.81
CA ALA A 45 -25.71 11.77 -17.98
C ALA A 45 -26.55 11.88 -19.26
N TYR A 46 -26.13 11.25 -20.36
CA TYR A 46 -26.90 11.22 -21.61
C TYR A 46 -28.28 10.57 -21.44
N PHE A 47 -28.36 9.51 -20.63
CA PHE A 47 -29.64 8.85 -20.30
C PHE A 47 -30.41 9.53 -19.16
N GLY A 48 -29.92 10.64 -18.59
CA GLY A 48 -30.58 11.36 -17.51
C GLY A 48 -30.75 10.53 -16.23
N LEU A 49 -29.83 9.60 -15.97
CA LEU A 49 -29.91 8.71 -14.81
C LEU A 49 -29.87 9.52 -13.50
N SER A 50 -30.87 9.28 -12.66
CA SER A 50 -31.00 9.88 -11.34
C SER A 50 -31.46 8.83 -10.33
N VAL A 51 -31.04 9.01 -9.07
CA VAL A 51 -31.36 8.10 -7.96
C VAL A 51 -31.90 8.93 -6.79
N PRO A 52 -32.99 8.50 -6.13
CA PRO A 52 -33.48 9.18 -4.94
C PRO A 52 -32.42 9.18 -3.83
N ASP A 53 -32.16 10.35 -3.28
CA ASP A 53 -31.16 10.53 -2.24
C ASP A 53 -31.66 9.93 -0.91
N PRO A 54 -30.95 8.95 -0.31
CA PRO A 54 -31.37 8.32 0.94
C PRO A 54 -31.07 9.14 2.20
N ARG A 55 -30.38 10.29 2.10
CA ARG A 55 -30.03 11.15 3.26
C ARG A 55 -31.29 11.81 3.87
N PRO A 56 -31.28 12.22 5.16
CA PRO A 56 -32.41 12.94 5.74
C PRO A 56 -32.61 14.33 5.10
N VAL A 57 -33.85 14.81 5.10
CA VAL A 57 -34.21 16.16 4.62
C VAL A 57 -33.47 17.20 5.46
N GLY A 58 -32.73 18.11 4.82
CA GLY A 58 -31.87 19.10 5.49
C GLY A 58 -30.42 18.67 5.75
N ALA A 59 -30.00 17.48 5.31
CA ALA A 59 -28.59 17.08 5.36
C ALA A 59 -27.71 17.99 4.48
N LYS A 60 -26.51 18.36 4.96
CA LYS A 60 -25.56 19.19 4.20
C LYS A 60 -25.24 18.53 2.85
N GLY A 61 -25.47 19.27 1.75
CA GLY A 61 -25.18 18.80 0.39
C GLY A 61 -26.23 17.84 -0.19
N ARG A 62 -27.44 17.78 0.38
CA ARG A 62 -28.63 17.21 -0.27
C ARG A 62 -29.22 18.27 -1.20
N ALA A 63 -29.53 17.89 -2.43
CA ALA A 63 -30.23 18.77 -3.37
C ALA A 63 -31.70 18.92 -2.93
N ASP A 64 -32.28 20.11 -3.11
CA ASP A 64 -33.62 20.45 -2.63
C ASP A 64 -34.73 19.57 -3.26
N ASP A 65 -34.45 19.02 -4.45
CA ASP A 65 -35.27 18.07 -5.18
C ASP A 65 -35.20 16.63 -4.64
N GLY A 66 -34.27 16.34 -3.71
CA GLY A 66 -34.09 15.03 -3.10
C GLY A 66 -33.55 13.96 -4.05
N LEU A 67 -32.99 14.34 -5.21
CA LEU A 67 -32.45 13.44 -6.23
C LEU A 67 -30.93 13.63 -6.39
N ILE A 68 -30.21 12.54 -6.67
CA ILE A 68 -28.80 12.55 -7.07
C ILE A 68 -28.75 12.31 -8.57
N HIS A 69 -28.24 13.30 -9.31
CA HIS A 69 -28.09 13.25 -10.77
C HIS A 69 -26.67 12.83 -11.15
N VAL A 70 -26.54 12.05 -12.23
CA VAL A 70 -25.22 11.74 -12.82
C VAL A 70 -24.68 12.98 -13.53
N VAL A 71 -23.44 13.36 -13.22
CA VAL A 71 -22.76 14.52 -13.85
C VAL A 71 -21.78 14.01 -14.90
N SER A 72 -21.91 14.49 -16.14
CA SER A 72 -20.96 14.19 -17.21
C SER A 72 -19.62 14.90 -16.95
N LEU A 73 -18.53 14.16 -17.07
CA LEU A 73 -17.17 14.72 -16.96
C LEU A 73 -16.54 15.06 -18.33
N LEU A 74 -17.17 14.65 -19.43
CA LEU A 74 -16.71 14.89 -20.80
C LEU A 74 -17.33 16.15 -21.44
N ASP A 75 -18.17 16.88 -20.71
CA ASP A 75 -18.69 18.18 -21.15
C ASP A 75 -17.69 19.31 -20.83
N ALA A 76 -17.92 20.52 -21.36
CA ALA A 76 -17.06 21.68 -21.19
C ALA A 76 -16.75 21.97 -19.70
N ASP A 77 -17.79 22.00 -18.86
CA ASP A 77 -17.63 22.21 -17.41
C ASP A 77 -16.90 21.05 -16.74
N GLY A 78 -17.12 19.81 -17.20
CA GLY A 78 -16.45 18.61 -16.72
C GLY A 78 -14.93 18.65 -16.97
N LEU A 79 -14.53 19.02 -18.18
CA LEU A 79 -13.12 19.18 -18.56
C LEU A 79 -12.44 20.32 -17.79
N ILE A 80 -13.11 21.47 -17.64
CA ILE A 80 -12.61 22.58 -16.82
C ILE A 80 -12.42 22.11 -15.38
N LYS A 81 -13.37 21.37 -14.82
CA LYS A 81 -13.28 20.82 -13.47
C LYS A 81 -12.10 19.87 -13.32
N ILE A 82 -11.87 18.97 -14.27
CA ILE A 82 -10.71 18.05 -14.24
C ILE A 82 -9.41 18.87 -14.21
N LEU A 83 -9.22 19.79 -15.15
CA LEU A 83 -7.97 20.54 -15.28
C LEU A 83 -7.71 21.45 -14.06
N THR A 84 -8.74 22.13 -13.56
CA THR A 84 -8.62 23.05 -12.42
C THR A 84 -8.44 22.34 -11.07
N HIS A 85 -9.01 21.14 -10.91
CA HIS A 85 -8.91 20.38 -9.66
C HIS A 85 -7.81 19.32 -9.64
N THR A 86 -7.16 19.00 -10.76
CA THR A 86 -6.12 17.94 -10.80
C THR A 86 -5.05 18.14 -9.72
N VAL A 87 -4.48 19.34 -9.59
CA VAL A 87 -3.45 19.63 -8.58
C VAL A 87 -4.03 19.55 -7.17
N LYS A 88 -5.22 20.13 -6.94
CA LYS A 88 -5.88 20.13 -5.62
C LYS A 88 -6.25 18.72 -5.16
N ASN A 89 -6.68 17.86 -6.07
CA ASN A 89 -7.01 16.47 -5.78
C ASN A 89 -5.75 15.66 -5.45
N PHE A 90 -4.64 15.92 -6.16
CA PHE A 90 -3.36 15.27 -5.90
C PHE A 90 -2.76 15.70 -4.55
N THR A 91 -2.69 17.01 -4.26
CA THR A 91 -2.11 17.52 -3.01
C THR A 91 -3.04 17.36 -1.81
N GLY A 92 -4.35 17.38 -2.02
CA GLY A 92 -5.36 17.15 -0.98
C GLY A 92 -5.58 15.67 -0.63
N PHE A 93 -4.91 14.75 -1.33
CA PHE A 93 -4.96 13.33 -1.00
C PHE A 93 -4.26 13.09 0.34
N ALA A 94 -5.04 12.90 1.40
CA ALA A 94 -4.54 12.83 2.78
C ALA A 94 -3.33 11.88 2.97
N PRO A 95 -3.28 10.68 2.35
CA PRO A 95 -2.11 9.80 2.46
C PRO A 95 -0.82 10.34 1.84
N LEU A 96 -0.89 11.20 0.82
CA LEU A 96 0.32 11.70 0.15
C LEU A 96 1.15 12.59 1.08
N GLY A 97 0.50 13.54 1.74
CA GLY A 97 1.18 14.47 2.65
C GLY A 97 1.77 13.75 3.86
N THR A 98 1.01 12.85 4.48
CA THR A 98 1.46 12.10 5.66
C THR A 98 2.64 11.19 5.34
N VAL A 99 2.61 10.50 4.19
CA VAL A 99 3.69 9.61 3.76
C VAL A 99 4.97 10.41 3.49
N LEU A 100 4.90 11.51 2.73
CA LEU A 100 6.10 12.32 2.44
C LEU A 100 6.76 12.87 3.71
N VAL A 101 5.97 13.40 4.64
CA VAL A 101 6.49 13.91 5.92
C VAL A 101 7.08 12.76 6.76
N SER A 102 6.44 11.60 6.80
CA SER A 102 6.96 10.44 7.52
C SER A 102 8.27 9.91 6.93
N LEU A 103 8.40 9.88 5.60
CA LEU A 103 9.59 9.43 4.90
C LEU A 103 10.77 10.37 5.13
N LEU A 104 10.55 11.68 5.31
CA LEU A 104 11.61 12.60 5.71
C LEU A 104 12.18 12.24 7.09
N GLY A 105 11.31 11.97 8.07
CA GLY A 105 11.72 11.57 9.41
C GLY A 105 12.46 10.23 9.42
N VAL A 106 11.93 9.23 8.71
CA VAL A 106 12.56 7.91 8.55
C VAL A 106 13.91 8.04 7.84
N GLY A 107 13.99 8.85 6.78
CA GLY A 107 15.23 9.09 6.04
C GLY A 107 16.35 9.69 6.90
N ILE A 108 16.04 10.63 7.79
CA ILE A 108 17.02 11.17 8.74
C ILE A 108 17.48 10.11 9.75
N ALA A 109 16.53 9.34 10.32
CA ALA A 109 16.83 8.28 11.27
C ALA A 109 17.69 7.15 10.65
N GLU A 110 17.49 6.89 9.36
CA GLU A 110 18.24 5.90 8.61
C GLU A 110 19.63 6.40 8.23
N LYS A 111 19.75 7.61 7.65
CA LYS A 111 21.05 8.16 7.22
C LYS A 111 21.99 8.48 8.38
N SER A 112 21.45 8.78 9.57
CA SER A 112 22.25 8.91 10.80
C SER A 112 22.71 7.57 11.39
N GLY A 113 22.21 6.45 10.87
CA GLY A 113 22.51 5.11 11.38
C GLY A 113 21.81 4.76 12.70
N LEU A 114 20.86 5.58 13.16
CA LEU A 114 20.14 5.38 14.42
C LEU A 114 19.39 4.04 14.42
N ILE A 115 18.68 3.74 13.34
CA ILE A 115 17.92 2.49 13.18
C ILE A 115 18.87 1.28 13.21
N SER A 116 19.97 1.32 12.47
CA SER A 116 20.99 0.27 12.45
C SER A 116 21.64 0.03 13.82
N ALA A 117 21.97 1.11 14.54
CA ALA A 117 22.55 1.02 15.87
C ALA A 117 21.56 0.43 16.88
N LEU A 118 20.28 0.83 16.82
CA LEU A 118 19.23 0.33 17.70
C LEU A 118 19.00 -1.18 17.50
N MET A 119 18.89 -1.63 16.24
CA MET A 119 18.72 -3.06 15.93
C MET A 119 19.92 -3.88 16.43
N ARG A 120 21.14 -3.39 16.23
CA ARG A 120 22.35 -4.06 16.72
C ARG A 120 22.40 -4.12 18.24
N LEU A 121 21.99 -3.05 18.92
CA LEU A 121 21.93 -2.98 20.38
C LEU A 121 20.93 -4.00 20.94
N LEU A 122 19.72 -4.07 20.36
CA LEU A 122 18.67 -5.01 20.77
C LEU A 122 19.14 -6.46 20.70
N LEU A 123 19.87 -6.83 19.64
CA LEU A 123 20.39 -8.19 19.48
C LEU A 123 21.60 -8.48 20.38
N THR A 124 22.51 -7.52 20.53
CA THR A 124 23.78 -7.73 21.28
C THR A 124 23.57 -7.70 22.78
N LYS A 125 22.61 -6.91 23.28
CA LYS A 125 22.29 -6.79 24.71
C LYS A 125 21.24 -7.78 25.19
N SER A 126 20.67 -8.61 24.30
CA SER A 126 19.64 -9.59 24.67
C SER A 126 20.25 -10.79 25.42
N PRO A 127 19.66 -11.22 26.55
CA PRO A 127 20.11 -12.41 27.26
C PRO A 127 19.85 -13.69 26.43
N ARG A 128 20.72 -14.70 26.59
CA ARG A 128 20.71 -15.94 25.78
C ARG A 128 19.35 -16.66 25.68
N LYS A 129 18.49 -16.53 26.71
CA LYS A 129 17.15 -17.13 26.73
C LYS A 129 16.13 -16.39 25.85
N LEU A 130 16.34 -15.10 25.57
CA LEU A 130 15.42 -14.25 24.80
C LEU A 130 15.94 -13.95 23.38
N THR A 131 17.09 -14.48 22.98
CA THR A 131 17.70 -14.18 21.68
C THR A 131 16.79 -14.57 20.51
N THR A 132 16.15 -15.74 20.56
CA THR A 132 15.20 -16.16 19.50
C THR A 132 14.00 -15.23 19.39
N PHE A 133 13.43 -14.83 20.53
CA PHE A 133 12.33 -13.86 20.56
C PHE A 133 12.78 -12.50 20.02
N MET A 134 13.94 -12.01 20.45
CA MET A 134 14.47 -10.72 19.99
C MET A 134 14.79 -10.72 18.51
N VAL A 135 15.28 -11.83 17.93
CA VAL A 135 15.52 -11.94 16.48
C VAL A 135 14.21 -11.75 15.70
N VAL A 136 13.13 -12.41 16.11
CA VAL A 136 11.81 -12.26 15.45
C VAL A 136 11.26 -10.84 15.67
N PHE A 137 11.35 -10.32 16.90
CA PHE A 137 10.87 -8.98 17.24
C PHE A 137 11.61 -7.88 16.46
N THR A 138 12.95 -7.95 16.40
CA THR A 138 13.79 -7.08 15.57
C THR A 138 13.44 -7.24 14.09
N GLY A 139 13.12 -8.44 13.61
CA GLY A 139 12.63 -8.68 12.26
C GLY A 139 11.32 -7.95 11.95
N ILE A 140 10.35 -7.97 12.87
CA ILE A 140 9.09 -7.22 12.72
C ILE A 140 9.33 -5.71 12.70
N LEU A 141 10.16 -5.19 13.61
CA LEU A 141 10.53 -3.77 13.64
C LEU A 141 11.28 -3.32 12.37
N SER A 142 11.98 -4.25 11.69
CA SER A 142 12.73 -3.95 10.47
C SER A 142 11.84 -3.62 9.27
N ASN A 143 10.54 -3.96 9.29
CA ASN A 143 9.59 -3.52 8.26
C ASN A 143 9.55 -1.98 8.14
N THR A 144 9.68 -1.26 9.25
CA THR A 144 9.77 0.21 9.26
C THR A 144 11.07 0.72 8.66
N ALA A 145 12.11 -0.11 8.63
CA ALA A 145 13.46 0.24 8.17
C ALA A 145 13.74 -0.19 6.73
N SER A 146 12.77 -0.84 6.07
CA SER A 146 12.66 -1.32 4.67
C SER A 146 13.86 -2.03 4.00
N GLU A 147 15.11 -1.73 4.36
CA GLU A 147 16.35 -2.25 3.76
C GLU A 147 17.32 -2.87 4.80
N LEU A 148 17.23 -2.51 6.08
CA LEU A 148 18.23 -2.88 7.09
C LEU A 148 18.04 -4.25 7.75
N GLY A 149 16.83 -4.84 7.67
CA GLY A 149 16.53 -6.14 8.28
C GLY A 149 17.41 -7.27 7.73
N TYR A 150 17.62 -7.30 6.42
CA TYR A 150 18.39 -8.35 5.74
C TYR A 150 19.89 -8.27 6.01
N VAL A 151 20.47 -7.06 6.05
CA VAL A 151 21.92 -6.87 6.22
C VAL A 151 22.39 -7.27 7.61
N VAL A 152 21.55 -7.08 8.64
CA VAL A 152 21.90 -7.40 10.03
C VAL A 152 21.53 -8.84 10.39
N LEU A 153 20.38 -9.36 9.95
CA LEU A 153 19.95 -10.73 10.25
C LEU A 153 20.74 -11.80 9.49
N GLY A 154 21.21 -11.50 8.28
CA GLY A 154 22.10 -12.42 7.54
C GLY A 154 23.45 -12.64 8.23
N ARG A 155 23.81 -11.78 9.20
CA ARG A 155 25.08 -11.81 9.92
C ARG A 155 24.90 -12.12 11.41
N VAL A 156 23.89 -12.91 11.80
CA VAL A 156 23.87 -13.47 13.16
C VAL A 156 25.08 -14.41 13.29
N PRO A 157 26.12 -14.05 14.07
CA PRO A 157 27.25 -14.92 14.26
C PRO A 157 26.75 -16.16 14.99
N ASN A 158 27.07 -17.33 14.47
CA ASN A 158 26.80 -18.60 15.12
C ASN A 158 27.36 -18.55 16.56
N LEU A 159 26.47 -18.35 17.55
CA LEU A 159 26.81 -18.15 18.96
C LEU A 159 27.46 -19.39 19.61
N ASN A 160 27.57 -20.49 18.86
CA ASN A 160 28.22 -21.74 19.26
C ASN A 160 29.65 -21.92 18.71
N LYS A 161 30.23 -20.93 18.01
CA LYS A 161 31.65 -21.00 17.64
C LYS A 161 32.53 -20.28 18.67
N PRO A 162 33.64 -20.91 19.13
CA PRO A 162 34.55 -20.29 20.07
C PRO A 162 35.10 -18.99 19.47
N LYS A 163 35.18 -17.95 20.30
CA LYS A 163 35.78 -16.65 19.95
C LYS A 163 37.23 -16.88 19.51
N ARG A 164 37.48 -17.00 18.21
CA ARG A 164 38.83 -16.81 17.68
C ARG A 164 39.02 -15.31 17.52
N ALA A 165 39.87 -14.76 18.38
CA ALA A 165 40.49 -13.46 18.15
C ALA A 165 41.14 -13.50 16.77
N LEU A 166 40.74 -12.58 15.90
CA LEU A 166 41.43 -12.28 14.67
C LEU A 166 41.61 -10.78 14.66
N PHE A 167 42.89 -10.41 14.60
CA PHE A 167 43.39 -9.10 14.27
C PHE A 167 42.78 -8.62 12.94
#